data_AF-A0A524JVQ8-F1
#
_entry.id   AF-A0A524JVQ8-F1
#
_cell.length_a   1.000
_cell.length_b   1.000
_cell.length_c   1.000
_cell.angle_alpha   90.00
_cell.angle_beta   90.00
_cell.angle_gamma   90.00
#
_symmetry.space_group_name_H-M   'P 1'
#
loop_
_entity.id
_entity.type
_entity.pdbx_description
1 polymer ?
#
loop_
_entity_poly.entity_id
_entity_poly.type
_entity_poly.pdbx_seq_one_letter_code
_entity_poly.pdbx_strand_id
1 'polypeptide(L)'
;MSVREYLGVPFYELQAYHSEPPLDAVSFVGSPRKHPYDDGKVLILGEPGEGETAILEFRVADILCAQDLPSPVTEAGESYPIVRVWIRHGAVGIRYQPFEVDTPLRYFGDERKLRDKVLGHHRS
;
A
#
# COMPACT_ATOMS: atom_id res chain seq x y z
N MET A 1 4.13 9.94 17.81
CA MET A 1 4.55 10.79 16.68
C MET A 1 3.34 10.97 15.77
N SER A 2 3.02 12.19 15.33
CA SER A 2 1.77 12.53 14.65
C SER A 2 2.05 12.90 13.18
N VAL A 3 1.11 12.62 12.27
CA VAL A 3 1.10 13.10 10.87
C VAL A 3 1.40 14.61 10.76
N ARG A 4 1.15 15.37 11.83
CA ARG A 4 1.50 16.80 12.02
C ARG A 4 2.96 17.14 11.70
N GLU A 5 3.90 16.22 11.92
CA GLU A 5 5.33 16.45 11.67
C GLU A 5 5.73 16.22 10.20
N TYR A 6 4.84 15.66 9.38
CA TYR A 6 5.14 15.20 8.02
C TYR A 6 4.66 16.13 6.90
N LEU A 7 3.84 17.12 7.22
CA LEU A 7 3.19 17.99 6.24
C LEU A 7 3.69 19.41 6.46
N GLY A 8 4.78 19.79 5.78
CA GLY A 8 5.37 21.14 5.80
C GLY A 8 4.51 22.24 5.16
N VAL A 9 3.17 22.09 5.20
CA VAL A 9 2.17 22.97 4.58
C VAL A 9 1.08 23.34 5.60
N PRO A 10 0.57 24.58 5.59
CA PRO A 10 -0.40 25.03 6.57
C PRO A 10 -1.77 24.35 6.39
N PHE A 11 -2.39 24.00 7.52
CA PHE A 11 -3.45 22.99 7.69
C PHE A 11 -4.85 23.32 7.10
N TYR A 12 -5.01 24.42 6.36
CA TYR A 12 -6.33 24.82 5.85
C TYR A 12 -6.72 24.15 4.52
N GLU A 13 -5.85 23.37 3.88
CA GLU A 13 -6.16 22.67 2.62
C GLU A 13 -6.42 21.15 2.75
N LEU A 14 -6.27 20.57 3.95
CA LEU A 14 -6.58 19.15 4.19
C LEU A 14 -7.66 19.03 5.26
N GLN A 15 -8.85 19.51 4.91
CA GLN A 15 -10.02 19.41 5.77
C GLN A 15 -10.56 17.97 5.74
N ALA A 16 -10.54 17.31 6.89
CA ALA A 16 -11.23 16.06 7.13
C ALA A 16 -12.74 16.26 6.97
N TYR A 17 -13.34 15.91 5.81
CA TYR A 17 -14.77 15.61 5.65
C TYR A 17 -15.05 15.06 4.24
N HIS A 18 -14.66 13.82 3.96
CA HIS A 18 -15.43 13.00 3.01
C HIS A 18 -15.52 11.59 3.57
N SER A 19 -16.74 11.23 3.99
CA SER A 19 -17.13 9.91 4.47
C SER A 19 -17.24 8.87 3.34
N GLU A 20 -17.04 9.29 2.09
CA GLU A 20 -17.20 8.46 0.91
C GLU A 20 -15.88 8.40 0.13
N PRO A 21 -15.44 7.20 -0.27
CA PRO A 21 -14.26 7.07 -1.12
C PRO A 21 -14.52 7.81 -2.45
N PRO A 22 -13.52 8.53 -3.01
CA PRO A 22 -13.68 9.13 -4.33
C PRO A 22 -14.13 8.06 -5.33
N LEU A 23 -15.14 8.38 -6.15
CA LEU A 23 -15.80 7.41 -7.06
C LEU A 23 -14.84 6.68 -8.01
N ASP A 24 -13.70 7.29 -8.35
CA ASP A 24 -12.69 6.75 -9.27
C ASP A 24 -11.32 6.56 -8.60
N ALA A 25 -11.30 5.75 -7.54
CA ALA A 25 -10.09 5.48 -6.77
C ALA A 25 -9.96 4.01 -6.33
N VAL A 26 -8.72 3.57 -6.16
CA VAL A 26 -8.40 2.24 -5.63
C VAL A 26 -7.81 2.39 -4.22
N SER A 27 -8.35 1.65 -3.25
CA SER A 27 -7.91 1.73 -1.87
C SER A 27 -6.82 0.73 -1.53
N PHE A 28 -5.81 1.17 -0.78
CA PHE A 28 -4.76 0.32 -0.22
C PHE A 28 -4.68 0.55 1.30
N VAL A 29 -4.41 -0.50 2.05
CA VAL A 29 -4.29 -0.45 3.52
C VAL A 29 -2.92 -0.94 3.94
N GLY A 30 -2.30 -0.22 4.86
CA GLY A 30 -1.02 -0.62 5.45
C GLY A 30 -0.38 0.48 6.26
N SER A 31 0.84 0.21 6.71
CA SER A 31 1.66 1.15 7.46
C SER A 31 2.40 2.11 6.49
N PRO A 32 2.17 3.44 6.56
CA PRO A 32 2.80 4.39 5.66
C PRO A 32 4.24 4.67 6.10
N ARG A 33 5.15 4.81 5.12
CA ARG A 33 6.55 5.17 5.31
C ARG A 33 6.96 6.21 4.26
N LYS A 34 7.82 7.15 4.65
CA LYS A 34 8.46 8.09 3.71
C LYS A 34 9.44 7.31 2.82
N HIS A 35 9.44 7.58 1.52
CA HIS A 35 10.46 7.02 0.64
C HIS A 35 11.85 7.60 1.02
N PRO A 36 12.90 6.77 1.13
CA PRO A 36 14.19 7.20 1.71
C PRO A 36 14.92 8.29 0.93
N TYR A 37 14.63 8.44 -0.37
CA TYR A 37 15.37 9.33 -1.28
C TYR A 37 14.48 10.25 -2.14
N ASP A 38 13.16 10.18 -2.00
CA ASP A 38 12.22 10.89 -2.88
C ASP A 38 10.99 11.34 -2.09
N ASP A 39 10.95 12.62 -1.75
CA ASP A 39 9.87 13.21 -0.95
C ASP A 39 8.53 13.29 -1.70
N GLY A 40 8.53 13.09 -3.02
CA GLY A 40 7.33 12.99 -3.85
C GLY A 40 6.67 11.61 -3.82
N LYS A 41 7.21 10.67 -3.04
CA LYS A 41 6.75 9.28 -2.99
C LYS A 41 6.47 8.79 -1.57
N VAL A 42 5.52 7.88 -1.48
CA VAL A 42 5.16 7.18 -0.24
C VAL A 42 5.27 5.68 -0.44
N LEU A 43 5.72 4.99 0.60
CA LEU A 43 5.70 3.54 0.70
C LEU A 43 4.54 3.13 1.62
N ILE A 44 3.72 2.17 1.19
CA ILE A 44 2.71 1.52 2.01
C ILE A 44 3.16 0.08 2.24
N LEU A 45 3.46 -0.23 3.51
CA LEU A 45 3.76 -1.58 3.94
C LEU A 45 2.44 -2.28 4.23
N GLY A 46 1.98 -3.14 3.32
CA GLY A 46 0.79 -3.94 3.53
C GLY A 46 0.98 -4.85 4.75
N GLU A 47 0.01 -4.87 5.65
CA GLU A 47 0.05 -5.74 6.82
C GLU A 47 0.06 -7.22 6.39
N PRO A 48 0.81 -8.10 7.08
CA PRO A 48 0.71 -9.54 6.88
C PRO A 48 -0.71 -10.02 7.26
N GLY A 49 -1.56 -10.21 6.26
CA GLY A 49 -2.90 -10.82 6.36
C GLY A 49 -3.03 -12.07 5.48
N GLU A 50 -4.23 -12.40 5.02
CA GLU A 50 -4.51 -13.57 4.14
C GLU A 50 -3.82 -13.52 2.75
N GLY A 51 -3.04 -12.47 2.47
CA GLY A 51 -2.24 -12.32 1.26
C GLY A 51 -0.86 -11.73 1.58
N GLU A 52 0.13 -12.08 0.75
CA GLU A 52 1.53 -11.66 0.87
C GLU A 52 1.69 -10.20 1.31
N THR A 53 2.45 -9.99 2.39
CA THR A 53 3.01 -8.70 2.79
C THR A 53 3.68 -8.06 1.59
N ALA A 54 3.14 -6.93 1.13
CA ALA A 54 3.63 -6.24 -0.05
C ALA A 54 4.09 -4.84 0.32
N ILE A 55 5.25 -4.45 -0.19
CA ILE A 55 5.67 -3.06 -0.19
C ILE A 55 5.13 -2.45 -1.48
N LEU A 56 4.32 -1.41 -1.33
CA LEU A 56 3.75 -0.66 -2.44
C LEU A 56 4.31 0.76 -2.44
N GLU A 57 4.67 1.29 -3.59
CA GLU A 57 5.10 2.67 -3.76
C GLU A 57 4.12 3.44 -4.64
N PHE A 58 3.77 4.65 -4.22
CA PHE A 58 2.92 5.57 -4.96
C PHE A 58 3.51 6.98 -4.94
N ARG A 59 3.16 7.79 -5.95
CA ARG A 59 3.41 9.24 -5.91
C ARG A 59 2.42 9.90 -4.95
N VAL A 60 2.92 10.83 -4.13
CA VAL A 60 2.07 11.59 -3.20
C VAL A 60 1.00 12.38 -3.96
N ALA A 61 1.33 12.94 -5.13
CA ALA A 61 0.40 13.69 -5.98
C ALA A 61 -0.78 12.86 -6.54
N ASP A 62 -0.72 11.53 -6.45
CA ASP A 62 -1.77 10.62 -6.91
C ASP A 62 -2.66 10.11 -5.76
N ILE A 63 -2.36 10.48 -4.51
CA ILE A 63 -3.18 10.18 -3.34
C ILE A 63 -4.35 11.18 -3.32
N LEU A 64 -5.57 10.66 -3.41
CA LEU A 64 -6.79 11.46 -3.39
C LEU A 64 -7.34 11.64 -1.97
N CYS A 65 -7.16 10.63 -1.12
CA CYS A 65 -7.64 10.65 0.26
C CYS A 65 -6.79 9.69 1.11
N ALA A 66 -6.69 9.98 2.40
CA ALA A 66 -6.11 9.09 3.40
C ALA A 66 -6.98 9.09 4.66
N GLN A 67 -7.15 7.92 5.27
CA GLN A 67 -7.87 7.72 6.52
C GLN A 67 -6.99 6.94 7.50
N ASP A 68 -6.79 7.50 8.69
CA ASP A 68 -6.17 6.76 9.79
C ASP A 68 -7.11 5.64 10.28
N LEU A 69 -6.58 4.43 10.38
CA LEU A 69 -7.28 3.27 10.93
C LEU A 69 -6.84 3.01 12.38
N PRO A 70 -7.67 2.32 13.18
CA PRO A 70 -7.27 1.88 14.52
C PRO A 70 -5.95 1.12 14.45
N SER A 71 -4.92 1.67 15.10
CA SER A 71 -3.58 1.09 15.11
C SER A 71 -3.54 -0.07 16.11
N PRO A 72 -3.22 -1.31 15.69
CA PRO A 72 -3.01 -2.40 16.63
C PRO A 72 -1.81 -2.06 17.52
N VAL A 73 -1.96 -2.33 18.82
CA VAL A 73 -0.92 -2.13 19.82
C VAL A 73 -0.23 -3.48 20.00
N THR A 74 1.10 -3.52 19.85
CA THR A 74 1.87 -4.73 20.12
C THR A 74 1.90 -5.02 21.63
N GLU A 75 2.23 -6.25 22.01
CA GLU A 75 2.42 -6.63 23.42
C GLU A 75 3.53 -5.81 24.12
N ALA A 76 4.44 -5.21 23.34
CA ALA A 76 5.48 -4.30 23.82
C ALA A 76 5.00 -2.84 24.01
N GLY A 77 3.72 -2.55 23.75
CA GLY A 77 3.14 -1.21 23.84
C GLY A 77 3.47 -0.30 22.66
N GLU A 78 4.04 -0.85 21.58
CA GLU A 78 4.32 -0.07 20.36
C GLU A 78 3.07 -0.04 19.47
N SER A 79 2.66 1.15 19.06
CA SER A 79 1.62 1.33 18.05
C SER A 79 2.26 1.73 16.73
N TYR A 80 1.92 1.02 15.65
CA TYR A 80 2.26 1.42 14.29
C TYR A 80 1.02 1.97 13.59
N PRO A 81 1.12 3.17 12.97
CA PRO A 81 -0.02 3.78 12.31
C PRO A 81 -0.42 2.96 11.10
N ILE A 82 -1.67 2.53 11.04
CA ILE A 82 -2.27 1.94 9.84
C ILE A 82 -3.11 3.01 9.16
N VAL A 83 -2.96 3.14 7.84
CA VAL A 83 -3.79 4.04 7.03
C VAL A 83 -4.49 3.27 5.92
N ARG A 84 -5.64 3.76 5.52
CA ARG A 84 -6.24 3.48 4.22
C ARG A 84 -5.98 4.67 3.31
N VAL A 85 -5.31 4.45 2.18
CA VAL A 85 -5.10 5.48 1.15
C VAL A 85 -5.91 5.14 -0.09
N TRP A 86 -6.48 6.15 -0.72
CA TRP A 86 -7.16 6.05 -2.00
C TRP A 86 -6.30 6.70 -3.07
N ILE A 87 -5.88 5.90 -4.04
CA ILE A 87 -5.04 6.32 -5.16
C ILE A 87 -5.92 6.53 -6.39
N ARG A 88 -5.67 7.61 -7.14
CA ARG A 88 -6.36 7.89 -8.40
C ARG A 88 -6.31 6.69 -9.34
N HIS A 89 -7.45 6.31 -9.92
CA HIS A 89 -7.47 5.26 -10.93
C HIS A 89 -6.57 5.62 -12.12
N GLY A 90 -5.84 4.63 -12.65
CA GLY A 90 -4.86 4.82 -13.73
C GLY A 90 -3.50 5.39 -13.30
N ALA A 91 -3.31 5.73 -12.01
CA ALA A 91 -2.00 6.11 -11.50
C ALA A 91 -1.02 4.92 -11.50
N VAL A 92 0.28 5.23 -11.58
CA VAL A 92 1.34 4.21 -11.57
C VAL A 92 1.72 3.89 -10.13
N GLY A 93 1.63 2.62 -9.76
CA GLY A 93 2.17 2.07 -8.51
C GLY A 93 3.27 1.05 -8.77
N ILE A 94 4.22 0.92 -7.85
CA ILE A 94 5.26 -0.11 -7.88
C ILE A 94 5.00 -1.10 -6.75
N ARG A 95 5.01 -2.40 -7.06
CA ARG A 95 4.95 -3.48 -6.06
C ARG A 95 6.31 -4.16 -5.99
N TYR A 96 6.92 -4.18 -4.82
CA TYR A 96 8.16 -4.92 -4.60
C TYR A 96 7.83 -6.39 -4.36
N GLN A 97 8.48 -7.27 -5.13
CA GLN A 97 8.33 -8.71 -4.99
C GLN A 97 9.72 -9.35 -4.84
N PRO A 98 9.96 -10.14 -3.77
CA PRO A 98 11.20 -10.89 -3.63
C PRO A 98 11.40 -11.89 -4.78
N PHE A 99 12.66 -12.12 -5.14
CA PHE A 99 13.05 -13.13 -6.13
C PHE A 99 14.38 -13.77 -5.77
N GLU A 100 14.56 -15.01 -6.19
CA GLU A 100 15.82 -15.71 -6.21
C GLU A 100 16.62 -15.26 -7.43
N VAL A 101 17.89 -14.93 -7.18
CA VAL A 101 18.84 -14.49 -8.20
C VAL A 101 19.33 -15.72 -8.97
N ASP A 102 18.58 -16.10 -10.00
CA ASP A 102 18.91 -17.20 -10.93
C ASP A 102 18.82 -16.73 -12.39
N THR A 103 19.22 -17.57 -13.36
CA THR A 103 19.08 -17.32 -14.80
C THR A 103 18.17 -18.38 -15.43
N PRO A 104 16.88 -18.09 -15.65
CA PRO A 104 16.18 -16.82 -15.44
C PRO A 104 15.83 -16.55 -13.97
N LEU A 105 15.53 -15.28 -13.63
CA LEU A 105 15.09 -14.89 -12.29
C LEU A 105 13.88 -15.72 -11.86
N ARG A 106 13.86 -16.15 -10.59
CA ARG A 106 12.76 -16.93 -10.02
C ARG A 106 12.04 -16.14 -8.95
N TYR A 107 10.77 -15.79 -9.18
CA TYR A 107 10.00 -15.03 -8.20
C TYR A 107 9.34 -15.96 -7.18
N PHE A 108 9.42 -15.60 -5.90
CA PHE A 108 8.67 -16.30 -4.87
C PHE A 108 7.18 -15.99 -5.10
N GLY A 109 6.38 -17.01 -5.47
CA GLY A 109 4.96 -16.88 -5.81
C GLY A 109 4.55 -17.37 -7.21
N ASP A 110 5.50 -17.64 -8.10
CA ASP A 110 5.21 -18.06 -9.49
C ASP A 110 4.50 -19.43 -9.57
N GLU A 111 4.71 -20.29 -8.57
CA GLU A 111 4.11 -21.62 -8.48
C GLU A 111 2.57 -21.60 -8.38
N ARG A 112 1.97 -20.56 -7.77
CA ARG A 112 0.51 -20.45 -7.67
C ARG A 112 -0.13 -20.06 -9.00
N LYS A 113 0.51 -19.17 -9.77
CA LYS A 113 0.05 -18.79 -11.11
C LYS A 113 0.15 -19.95 -12.11
N LEU A 114 1.14 -20.83 -11.95
CA LEU A 114 1.24 -22.06 -12.75
C LEU A 114 0.10 -23.03 -12.42
N ARG A 115 -0.23 -23.22 -11.13
CA ARG A 115 -1.31 -24.13 -10.70
C ARG A 115 -2.69 -23.67 -11.18
N ASP A 116 -3.01 -22.38 -11.09
CA ASP A 116 -4.31 -21.86 -11.57
C ASP A 116 -4.46 -21.95 -13.09
N LYS A 117 -3.37 -21.75 -13.85
CA LYS A 117 -3.40 -21.95 -15.31
C LYS A 117 -3.58 -23.40 -15.72
N VAL A 118 -3.02 -24.35 -14.97
CA VAL A 118 -3.11 -25.78 -15.27
C VAL A 118 -4.46 -26.36 -14.83
N LEU A 119 -5.04 -25.86 -13.73
CA LEU A 119 -6.31 -26.38 -13.17
C LEU A 119 -7.57 -25.65 -13.66
N GLY A 120 -7.44 -24.43 -14.20
CA GLY A 120 -8.58 -23.62 -14.67
C GLY A 120 -9.12 -23.96 -16.07
N HIS A 121 -8.51 -24.91 -16.80
CA HIS A 121 -8.92 -25.23 -18.18
C HIS A 121 -9.89 -26.42 -18.31
N HIS A 122 -10.45 -26.93 -17.22
CA HIS A 122 -11.50 -27.95 -17.27
C HIS A 122 -12.67 -27.58 -16.38
N ARG A 123 -13.67 -26.91 -16.97
CA ARG A 123 -15.10 -27.20 -16.80
C ARG A 123 -15.90 -26.30 -17.76
N SER A 124 -16.23 -26.89 -18.91
CA SER A 124 -17.42 -26.57 -19.71
C SER A 124 -18.68 -26.98 -18.98
#